data_AF-A0A3D5PZU4-F1
#
_entry.id   AF-A0A3D5PZU4-F1
#
_cell.length_a   1.000
_cell.length_b   1.000
_cell.length_c   1.000
_cell.angle_alpha   90.00
_cell.angle_beta   90.00
_cell.angle_gamma   90.00
#
_symmetry.space_group_name_H-M   'P 1'
#
loop_
_entity.id
_entity.type
_entity.pdbx_description
1 polymer ?
#
loop_
_entity_poly.entity_id
_entity_poly.type
_entity_poly.pdbx_seq_one_letter_code
_entity_poly.pdbx_strand_id
1 'polypeptide(L)'
;LIREDLNVPVKGGKVTSDARIRASLPTVKAAKEAGASVMLMSHLGRPEEGVYDEAASMKPVAEHLSTLLGQEVRLVKDYLDGIEVSDGEVVLFENVRFNKGEKK
;
A
#
# COMPACT_ATOMS: atom_id res chain seq x y z
N LEU A 1 -9.01 -4.81 -6.42
CA LEU A 1 -8.63 -4.38 -5.06
C LEU A 1 -8.07 -5.58 -4.31
N ILE A 2 -6.86 -5.48 -3.75
CA ILE A 2 -6.15 -6.61 -3.13
C ILE A 2 -5.68 -6.19 -1.73
N ARG A 3 -6.04 -7.00 -0.72
CA ARG A 3 -5.55 -6.84 0.64
C ARG A 3 -4.27 -7.64 0.80
N GLU A 4 -3.17 -6.95 1.06
CA GLU A 4 -1.85 -7.57 1.25
C GLU A 4 -1.37 -7.37 2.70
N ASP A 5 -0.42 -8.19 3.13
CA ASP A 5 0.38 -7.92 4.33
C ASP A 5 1.65 -7.19 3.92
N LEU A 6 1.60 -5.86 3.90
CA LEU A 6 2.74 -4.98 3.68
C LEU A 6 3.22 -4.33 4.98
N ASN A 7 2.88 -4.92 6.14
CA ASN A 7 3.31 -4.41 7.43
C ASN A 7 4.79 -4.77 7.66
N VAL A 8 5.67 -3.88 7.24
CA VAL A 8 7.13 -4.03 7.27
C VAL A 8 7.79 -3.08 8.27
N PRO A 9 8.97 -3.40 8.80
CA PRO A 9 9.70 -2.45 9.63
C PRO A 9 10.16 -1.24 8.80
N VAL A 10 9.88 -0.04 9.31
CA VAL A 10 10.30 1.24 8.73
C VAL A 10 11.16 2.00 9.74
N LYS A 11 12.30 2.54 9.29
CA LYS A 11 13.17 3.39 10.11
C LYS A 11 13.67 4.57 9.28
N GLY A 12 13.50 5.79 9.80
CA GLY A 12 13.91 7.01 9.09
C GLY A 12 13.26 7.16 7.72
N GLY A 13 11.98 6.80 7.60
CA GLY A 13 11.23 6.87 6.34
C GLY A 13 11.64 5.83 5.29
N LYS A 14 12.36 4.77 5.66
CA LYS A 14 12.79 3.70 4.74
C LYS A 14 12.40 2.33 5.26
N VAL A 15 11.99 1.45 4.35
CA VAL A 15 11.78 0.02 4.64
C VAL A 15 13.12 -0.64 4.95
N THR A 16 13.24 -1.30 6.11
CA THR A 16 14.50 -1.96 6.52
C THR A 16 14.50 -3.47 6.27
N SER A 17 13.33 -4.07 6.05
CA SER A 17 13.17 -5.45 5.60
C SER A 17 11.95 -5.54 4.70
N ASP A 18 12.12 -6.09 3.49
CA ASP A 18 11.10 -6.11 2.45
C ASP A 18 10.54 -7.50 2.14
N ALA A 19 10.82 -8.49 3.00
CA ALA A 19 10.41 -9.89 2.78
C ALA A 19 8.92 -10.03 2.48
N ARG A 20 8.07 -9.30 3.20
CA ARG A 20 6.61 -9.29 3.00
C ARG A 20 6.21 -8.63 1.69
N ILE A 21 6.82 -7.49 1.35
CA ILE A 21 6.59 -6.81 0.07
C ILE A 21 6.93 -7.76 -1.09
N ARG A 22 8.09 -8.42 -1.02
CA ARG A 22 8.52 -9.39 -2.03
C ARG A 22 7.60 -10.59 -2.12
N ALA A 23 7.06 -11.07 -1.01
CA ALA A 23 6.11 -12.18 -0.98
C ALA A 23 4.78 -11.82 -1.68
N SER A 24 4.35 -10.56 -1.63
CA SER A 24 3.16 -10.08 -2.34
C SER A 24 3.38 -9.77 -3.82
N LEU A 25 4.63 -9.56 -4.27
CA LEU A 25 4.92 -9.18 -5.67
C LEU A 25 4.35 -10.14 -6.73
N PRO A 26 4.41 -11.47 -6.58
CA PRO A 26 3.83 -12.39 -7.57
C PRO A 26 2.33 -12.14 -7.78
N THR A 27 1.58 -11.87 -6.72
CA THR A 27 0.14 -11.54 -6.79
C THR A 27 -0.09 -10.26 -7.58
N VAL A 28 0.68 -9.21 -7.27
CA VAL A 28 0.57 -7.91 -7.96
C VAL A 28 0.90 -8.06 -9.44
N LYS A 29 1.99 -8.78 -9.77
CA LYS A 29 2.40 -9.00 -11.16
C LYS A 29 1.39 -9.82 -11.94
N ALA A 30 0.88 -10.92 -11.37
CA ALA A 30 -0.13 -11.75 -12.00
C ALA A 30 -1.41 -10.96 -12.32
N ALA A 31 -1.87 -10.10 -11.40
CA ALA A 31 -3.02 -9.24 -11.64
C ALA A 31 -2.77 -8.26 -12.79
N LYS A 32 -1.60 -7.62 -12.84
CA LYS A 32 -1.22 -6.73 -13.94
C LYS A 32 -1.10 -7.46 -15.28
N GLU A 33 -0.48 -8.64 -15.30
CA GLU A 33 -0.32 -9.46 -16.50
C GLU A 33 -1.68 -9.92 -17.05
N ALA A 34 -2.68 -10.10 -16.18
CA ALA A 34 -4.07 -10.35 -16.57
C ALA A 34 -4.83 -9.09 -17.03
N GLY A 35 -4.16 -7.93 -17.15
CA GLY A 35 -4.75 -6.68 -17.63
C GLY A 35 -5.50 -5.87 -16.57
N ALA A 36 -5.33 -6.18 -15.28
CA ALA A 36 -6.00 -5.43 -14.22
C ALA A 36 -5.25 -4.14 -13.86
N SER A 37 -6.01 -3.09 -13.55
CA SER A 37 -5.55 -1.99 -12.70
C SER A 37 -5.61 -2.42 -11.22
N VAL A 38 -4.51 -2.25 -10.50
CA VAL A 38 -4.33 -2.85 -9.18
C VAL A 38 -4.39 -1.78 -8.08
N MET A 39 -5.42 -1.86 -7.26
CA MET A 39 -5.50 -1.13 -5.99
C MET A 39 -5.03 -2.05 -4.86
N LEU A 40 -3.98 -1.66 -4.15
CA LEU A 40 -3.46 -2.36 -2.98
C LEU A 40 -3.93 -1.65 -1.71
N MET A 41 -4.30 -2.43 -0.70
CA MET A 41 -4.51 -1.92 0.64
C MET A 41 -3.69 -2.75 1.64
N SER A 42 -3.11 -2.07 2.62
CA SER A 42 -2.42 -2.73 3.73
C SER A 42 -2.60 -1.98 5.04
N HIS A 43 -2.21 -2.62 6.14
CA HIS A 43 -1.97 -1.94 7.40
C HIS A 43 -0.46 -1.80 7.64
N LEU A 44 -0.07 -0.84 8.47
CA LEU A 44 1.28 -0.70 9.01
C LEU A 44 1.18 -0.36 10.50
N GLY A 45 1.88 -1.11 11.35
CA GLY A 45 1.85 -0.88 12.79
C GLY A 45 0.44 -0.91 13.39
N ARG A 46 0.23 -0.12 14.45
CA ARG A 46 -1.04 -0.04 15.19
C ARG A 46 -1.40 1.43 15.51
N PRO A 47 -1.61 2.29 14.50
CA PRO A 47 -1.99 3.68 14.73
C PRO A 47 -3.37 3.80 15.40
N GLU A 48 -3.66 4.99 15.92
CA GLU A 48 -5.00 5.36 16.39
C GLU A 48 -5.94 5.57 15.19
N GLU A 49 -7.17 5.07 15.29
CA GLU A 49 -8.15 5.25 14.21
C GLU A 49 -8.63 6.70 14.14
N GLY A 50 -8.80 7.22 12.93
CA GLY A 50 -9.20 8.60 12.67
C GLY A 50 -8.08 9.63 12.86
N VAL A 51 -6.85 9.20 13.18
CA VAL A 51 -5.69 10.06 13.37
C VAL A 51 -4.60 9.66 12.39
N TYR A 52 -4.16 10.60 11.57
CA TYR A 52 -3.01 10.38 10.69
C TYR A 52 -1.71 10.37 11.50
N ASP A 53 -0.88 9.36 11.29
CA ASP A 53 0.45 9.24 11.87
C ASP A 53 1.48 9.01 10.76
N GLU A 54 2.40 9.96 10.60
CA GLU A 54 3.45 9.88 9.58
C GLU A 54 4.35 8.66 9.75
N ALA A 55 4.61 8.22 10.99
CA ALA A 55 5.41 7.04 11.27
C ALA A 55 4.72 5.73 10.85
N ALA A 56 3.40 5.75 10.72
CA ALA A 56 2.57 4.63 10.27
C ALA A 56 2.06 4.79 8.83
N SER A 57 2.53 5.80 8.08
CA SER A 57 2.14 5.99 6.68
C SER A 57 2.70 4.88 5.78
N MET A 58 1.95 4.53 4.74
CA MET A 58 2.31 3.60 3.69
C MET A 58 3.26 4.21 2.64
N LYS A 59 3.59 5.52 2.72
CA LYS A 59 4.54 6.20 1.82
C LYS A 59 5.86 5.44 1.58
N PRO A 60 6.63 5.04 2.61
CA PRO A 60 7.87 4.27 2.40
C PRO A 60 7.64 2.93 1.70
N VAL A 61 6.47 2.33 1.86
CA VAL A 61 6.11 1.08 1.20
C VAL A 61 5.77 1.33 -0.27
N ALA A 62 5.05 2.41 -0.59
CA ALA A 62 4.75 2.82 -1.97
C ALA A 62 6.03 3.10 -2.77
N GLU A 63 6.97 3.85 -2.19
CA GLU A 63 8.28 4.14 -2.80
C GLU A 63 9.09 2.86 -3.05
N HIS A 64 9.09 1.93 -2.09
CA HIS A 64 9.78 0.65 -2.24
C HIS A 64 9.13 -0.26 -3.29
N LEU A 65 7.80 -0.35 -3.29
CA LEU A 65 7.04 -1.06 -4.33
C LEU A 65 7.30 -0.50 -5.72
N SER A 66 7.37 0.83 -5.85
CA SER A 66 7.69 1.50 -7.11
C SER A 66 9.04 1.03 -7.66
N THR A 67 10.05 0.96 -6.78
CA THR A 67 11.39 0.48 -7.13
C THR A 67 11.36 -0.99 -7.59
N LEU A 68 10.61 -1.86 -6.90
CA LEU A 68 10.55 -3.29 -7.23
C LEU A 68 9.73 -3.61 -8.47
N LEU A 69 8.72 -2.79 -8.78
CA LEU A 69 7.87 -2.96 -9.96
C LEU A 69 8.39 -2.23 -11.20
N GLY A 70 9.36 -1.32 -11.04
CA GLY A 70 9.90 -0.52 -12.15
C GLY A 70 8.89 0.46 -12.74
N GLN A 71 7.89 0.87 -11.95
CA GLN A 71 6.86 1.83 -12.33
C GLN A 71 6.47 2.65 -11.10
N GLU A 72 5.81 3.79 -11.29
CA GLU A 72 5.24 4.54 -10.19
C GLU A 72 4.12 3.74 -9.48
N VAL A 73 4.18 3.70 -8.15
CA VAL A 73 3.09 3.25 -7.29
C VAL A 73 2.62 4.44 -6.47
N ARG A 74 1.53 5.07 -6.91
CA ARG A 74 0.98 6.26 -6.28
C ARG A 74 0.33 5.90 -4.95
N LEU A 75 0.73 6.61 -3.88
CA LEU A 75 0.05 6.55 -2.59
C LEU A 75 -1.22 7.41 -2.63
N VAL A 76 -2.36 6.85 -2.26
CA VAL A 76 -3.65 7.55 -2.23
C VAL A 76 -4.17 7.62 -0.80
N LYS A 77 -4.30 8.84 -0.26
CA LYS A 77 -4.74 9.08 1.12
C LYS A 77 -6.25 9.01 1.28
N ASP A 78 -6.95 9.73 0.43
CA ASP A 78 -8.41 9.85 0.46
C ASP A 78 -9.00 8.93 -0.61
N TYR A 79 -9.32 7.68 -0.23
CA TYR A 79 -9.78 6.66 -1.17
C TYR A 79 -11.19 6.11 -0.90
N LEU A 80 -11.79 6.46 0.25
CA LEU A 80 -13.09 5.92 0.65
C LEU A 80 -14.25 6.44 -0.20
N ASP A 81 -14.11 7.65 -0.76
CA ASP A 81 -15.12 8.28 -1.63
C ASP A 81 -14.93 7.91 -3.12
N GLY A 82 -14.01 6.97 -3.41
CA GLY A 82 -13.65 6.57 -4.76
C GLY A 82 -12.43 7.31 -5.29
N ILE A 83 -11.75 6.66 -6.24
CA ILE A 83 -10.53 7.18 -6.86
C ILE A 83 -10.52 6.87 -8.35
N GLU A 84 -9.81 7.69 -9.11
CA GLU A 84 -9.47 7.36 -10.49
C GLU A 84 -8.21 6.49 -10.52
N VAL A 85 -8.28 5.42 -11.32
CA VAL A 85 -7.16 4.51 -11.56
C VAL A 85 -7.08 4.29 -13.07
N SER A 86 -5.91 4.57 -13.63
CA SER A 86 -5.65 4.38 -15.05
C SER A 86 -5.48 2.90 -15.39
N ASP A 87 -5.68 2.52 -16.65
CA ASP A 87 -5.47 1.15 -17.12
C ASP A 87 -4.05 0.67 -16.84
N GLY A 88 -3.92 -0.46 -16.14
CA GLY A 88 -2.63 -1.06 -15.78
C GLY A 88 -1.87 -0.35 -14.65
N GLU A 89 -2.43 0.72 -14.06
CA GLU A 89 -1.84 1.43 -12.91
C GLU A 89 -1.81 0.53 -11.67
N VAL A 90 -0.81 0.75 -10.81
CA VAL A 90 -0.79 0.21 -9.45
C VAL A 90 -0.84 1.37 -8.47
N VAL A 91 -1.85 1.36 -7.60
CA VAL A 91 -1.99 2.35 -6.52
C VAL A 91 -1.94 1.65 -5.18
N LEU A 92 -1.38 2.33 -4.18
CA LEU A 92 -1.39 1.90 -2.79
C LEU A 92 -2.25 2.85 -1.97
N PHE A 93 -3.24 2.31 -1.28
CA PHE A 93 -4.02 3.10 -0.32
C PHE A 93 -3.20 3.37 0.93
N GLU A 94 -3.46 4.52 1.53
CA GLU A 94 -2.94 4.84 2.84
C GLU A 94 -3.46 3.86 3.90
N ASN A 95 -2.71 3.72 4.99
CA ASN A 95 -2.87 2.71 6.01
C ASN A 95 -4.33 2.56 6.44
N VAL A 96 -4.92 1.39 6.16
CA VAL A 96 -6.35 1.14 6.44
C VAL A 96 -6.72 1.32 7.90
N ARG A 97 -5.75 1.18 8.83
CA ARG A 97 -5.97 1.40 10.27
C ARG A 97 -6.11 2.87 10.66
N PHE A 98 -5.93 3.82 9.75
CA PHE A 98 -6.35 5.21 9.97
C PHE A 98 -7.86 5.38 9.83
N ASN A 99 -8.57 4.46 9.17
CA ASN A 99 -10.01 4.57 9.02
C ASN A 99 -10.73 4.16 10.32
N LYS A 100 -11.72 4.95 10.71
CA LYS A 100 -12.60 4.58 11.83
C LYS A 100 -13.43 3.35 11.43
N GLY A 101 -13.41 2.32 12.26
CA GLY A 101 -14.12 1.06 12.02
C GLY A 101 -13.29 -0.05 11.40
N GLU A 102 -11.98 0.12 11.17
CA GLU A 102 -11.13 -0.96 10.65
C GLU A 102 -10.87 -2.06 11.71
N LYS A 103 -10.79 -1.72 13.01
CA LYS A 103 -10.50 -2.70 14.08
C LYS A 103 -11.73 -3.42 14.65
N LYS A 104 -12.95 -2.96 14.35
CA LYS A 104 -14.20 -3.40 15.00
C LYS A 104 -15.23 -3.85 13.97
#